data_AF-A0A936B6H4-F1
#
_entry.id   AF-A0A936B6H4-F1
#
_cell.length_a   1.000
_cell.length_b   1.000
_cell.length_c   1.000
_cell.angle_alpha   90.00
_cell.angle_beta   90.00
_cell.angle_gamma   90.00
#
_symmetry.space_group_name_H-M   'P 1'
#
loop_
_entity.id
_entity.type
_entity.pdbx_description
1 polymer ?
#
loop_
_entity_poly.entity_id
_entity_poly.type
_entity_poly.pdbx_seq_one_letter_code
_entity_poly.pdbx_strand_id
1 'polypeptide(L)'
;MGLQPPPEIDQRPIPSLAADSLPNLWNITYPNHDYYNVAVEFGGQKATGRTVTAAPFALNDTHTFWVDGEEVEATLLALNDYAYFWVAEGVDVRKAELTAVAERFQSELYPAVTAVFGREWNPGIDGDPRLSILHIAESSGDELGYFTSTDQYPRTLFSDSNEQEMLYMNMGQLEIGEELYYGTLVHELQHLIHWNNDGNETSWLDEGLAQLTEHLLGV
;
A
#
# COMPACT_ATOMS: atom_id res chain seq x y z
N MET A 1 -43.70 -5.75 8.46
CA MET A 1 -44.28 -4.39 8.40
C MET A 1 -44.03 -3.88 7.00
N GLY A 2 -45.08 -3.70 6.18
CA GLY A 2 -44.93 -3.10 4.86
C GLY A 2 -44.78 -1.59 5.02
N LEU A 3 -43.70 -1.02 4.48
CA LEU A 3 -43.55 0.43 4.43
C LEU A 3 -44.67 0.99 3.56
N GLN A 4 -45.56 1.79 4.15
CA GLN A 4 -46.53 2.56 3.38
C GLN A 4 -45.80 3.77 2.78
N PRO A 5 -45.95 4.05 1.47
CA PRO A 5 -45.40 5.25 0.88
C PRO A 5 -46.00 6.49 1.56
N PRO A 6 -45.22 7.58 1.67
CA PRO A 6 -45.69 8.80 2.31
C PRO A 6 -46.94 9.35 1.59
N PRO A 7 -47.87 9.96 2.34
CA PRO A 7 -49.15 10.45 1.80
C PRO A 7 -49.00 11.60 0.80
N GLU A 8 -47.86 12.29 0.83
CA GLU A 8 -47.50 13.34 -0.12
C GLU A 8 -46.09 13.08 -0.67
N ILE A 9 -45.98 13.09 -1.99
CA ILE A 9 -44.70 13.12 -2.71
C ILE A 9 -44.38 14.58 -2.95
N ASP A 10 -43.30 15.06 -2.35
CA ASP A 10 -42.77 16.41 -2.59
C ASP A 10 -42.27 16.52 -4.04
N GLN A 11 -43.13 17.01 -4.94
CA GLN A 11 -42.81 17.27 -6.34
C GLN A 11 -42.20 18.66 -6.53
N ARG A 12 -41.13 18.95 -5.78
CA ARG A 12 -40.33 20.15 -6.03
C ARG A 12 -39.88 20.15 -7.50
N PRO A 13 -40.06 21.26 -8.24
CA PRO A 13 -39.58 21.35 -9.61
C PRO A 13 -38.07 21.11 -9.63
N ILE A 14 -37.62 20.29 -10.58
CA ILE A 14 -36.20 19.98 -10.76
C ILE A 14 -35.46 21.32 -10.93
N PRO A 15 -34.43 21.61 -10.11
CA PRO A 15 -33.64 22.83 -10.26
C PRO A 15 -33.13 22.95 -11.69
N SER A 16 -33.09 24.16 -12.25
CA SER A 16 -32.58 24.38 -13.62
C SER A 16 -31.19 23.78 -13.83
N LEU A 17 -30.33 23.86 -12.80
CA LEU A 17 -29.00 23.24 -12.78
C LEU A 17 -29.03 21.71 -12.85
N ALA A 18 -30.05 21.04 -12.32
CA ALA A 18 -30.07 19.58 -12.25
C ALA A 18 -30.26 18.91 -13.63
N ALA A 19 -30.91 19.61 -14.59
CA ALA A 19 -31.00 19.15 -15.97
C ALA A 19 -29.62 19.15 -16.68
N ASP A 20 -28.76 20.10 -16.33
CA ASP A 20 -27.39 20.21 -16.87
C ASP A 20 -26.38 19.37 -16.05
N SER A 21 -26.60 19.24 -14.75
CA SER A 21 -25.73 18.45 -13.85
C SER A 21 -25.79 16.96 -14.14
N LEU A 22 -26.93 16.40 -14.58
CA LEU A 22 -27.05 14.97 -14.85
C LEU A 22 -26.15 14.53 -16.03
N PRO A 23 -26.18 15.16 -17.22
CA PRO A 23 -25.21 14.89 -18.28
C PRO A 23 -23.75 15.09 -17.84
N ASN A 24 -23.47 16.07 -16.99
CA ASN A 24 -22.13 16.29 -16.47
C ASN A 24 -21.70 15.14 -15.54
N LEU A 25 -22.57 14.66 -14.65
CA LEU A 25 -22.31 13.53 -13.75
C LEU A 25 -22.06 12.22 -14.52
N TRP A 26 -22.79 12.00 -15.62
CA TRP A 26 -22.63 10.79 -16.45
C TRP A 26 -21.38 10.80 -17.33
N ASN A 27 -20.92 11.99 -17.74
CA ASN A 27 -19.80 12.12 -18.67
C ASN A 27 -18.50 12.56 -18.00
N ILE A 28 -18.53 12.97 -16.73
CA ILE A 28 -17.33 13.32 -16.00
C ILE A 28 -16.52 12.06 -15.72
N THR A 29 -15.24 12.11 -16.05
CA THR A 29 -14.27 11.17 -15.51
C THR A 29 -13.88 11.70 -14.14
N TYR A 30 -14.31 11.03 -13.08
CA TYR A 30 -13.88 11.38 -11.74
C TYR A 30 -12.38 11.13 -11.63
N PRO A 31 -11.58 12.12 -11.19
CA PRO A 31 -10.17 11.89 -10.96
C PRO A 31 -10.00 10.85 -9.84
N ASN A 32 -8.88 10.13 -9.87
CA ASN A 32 -8.47 9.30 -8.75
C ASN A 32 -8.30 10.18 -7.50
N HIS A 33 -8.72 9.64 -6.36
CA HIS A 33 -8.53 10.25 -5.06
C HIS A 33 -7.04 10.18 -4.69
N ASP A 34 -6.28 11.13 -5.22
CA ASP A 34 -4.84 11.27 -5.00
C ASP A 34 -4.60 12.52 -4.13
N TYR A 35 -4.08 12.30 -2.92
CA TYR A 35 -3.88 13.36 -1.94
C TYR A 35 -2.92 14.45 -2.44
N TYR A 36 -1.92 14.08 -3.25
CA TYR A 36 -0.98 15.02 -3.83
C TYR A 36 -1.68 15.91 -4.86
N ASN A 37 -2.48 15.35 -5.76
CA ASN A 37 -3.24 16.12 -6.74
C ASN A 37 -4.23 17.07 -6.05
N VAL A 38 -4.92 16.61 -5.01
CA VAL A 38 -5.80 17.46 -4.19
C VAL A 38 -5.00 18.60 -3.54
N ALA A 39 -3.83 18.31 -2.98
CA ALA A 39 -2.97 19.32 -2.36
C ALA A 39 -2.44 20.35 -3.38
N VAL A 40 -2.09 19.93 -4.59
CA VAL A 40 -1.67 20.83 -5.69
C VAL A 40 -2.83 21.71 -6.14
N GLU A 41 -4.01 21.13 -6.34
CA GLU A 41 -5.18 21.83 -6.87
C GLU A 41 -5.77 22.83 -5.88
N PHE A 42 -5.90 22.43 -4.61
CA PHE A 42 -6.62 23.22 -3.60
C PHE A 42 -5.72 23.85 -2.51
N GLY A 43 -4.47 23.41 -2.38
CA GLY A 43 -3.56 23.83 -1.29
C GLY A 43 -2.72 25.08 -1.55
N GLY A 44 -2.75 25.66 -2.75
CA GLY A 44 -1.86 26.77 -3.15
C GLY A 44 -0.40 26.33 -3.37
N GLN A 45 0.55 27.27 -3.54
CA GLN A 45 1.96 27.02 -3.93
C GLN A 45 2.84 26.26 -2.89
N LYS A 46 2.28 25.34 -2.09
CA LYS A 46 3.02 24.56 -1.08
C LYS A 46 3.27 23.10 -1.43
N ALA A 47 2.69 22.58 -2.51
CA ALA A 47 3.05 21.25 -2.98
C ALA A 47 4.49 21.27 -3.49
N THR A 48 5.40 20.67 -2.72
CA THR A 48 6.77 20.35 -3.19
C THR A 48 6.69 19.20 -4.22
N GLY A 49 7.82 18.73 -4.76
CA GLY A 49 7.79 17.67 -5.76
C GLY A 49 7.13 16.38 -5.25
N ARG A 50 6.41 15.65 -6.13
CA ARG A 50 5.77 14.37 -5.82
C ARG A 50 6.76 13.30 -5.37
N THR A 51 7.97 13.35 -5.94
CA THR A 51 9.04 12.38 -5.71
C THR A 51 10.17 13.02 -4.93
N VAL A 52 10.85 12.21 -4.15
CA VAL A 52 12.13 12.51 -3.52
C VAL A 52 13.27 11.82 -4.28
N THR A 53 14.50 11.94 -3.80
CA THR A 53 15.63 11.19 -4.36
C THR A 53 16.37 10.56 -3.20
N ALA A 54 16.30 9.23 -3.12
CA ALA A 54 17.07 8.43 -2.19
C ALA A 54 18.24 7.73 -2.91
N ALA A 55 19.27 7.39 -2.16
CA ALA A 55 20.32 6.49 -2.64
C ALA A 55 19.91 5.05 -2.29
N PRO A 56 20.23 4.06 -3.14
CA PRO A 56 19.94 2.68 -2.85
C PRO A 56 20.73 2.20 -1.63
N PHE A 57 20.11 1.31 -0.84
CA PHE A 57 20.70 0.71 0.35
C PHE A 57 21.54 -0.54 0.03
N ALA A 58 22.48 -0.83 0.91
CA ALA A 58 23.35 -2.01 0.89
C ALA A 58 23.14 -2.89 2.13
N LEU A 59 23.52 -4.17 2.02
CA LEU A 59 23.40 -5.12 3.13
C LEU A 59 24.10 -4.59 4.40
N ASN A 60 23.39 -4.75 5.52
CA ASN A 60 23.74 -4.28 6.87
C ASN A 60 23.69 -2.75 7.08
N ASP A 61 23.17 -1.98 6.12
CA ASP A 61 22.78 -0.61 6.39
C ASP A 61 21.66 -0.59 7.44
N THR A 62 21.64 0.47 8.26
CA THR A 62 20.56 0.76 9.17
C THR A 62 19.74 1.93 8.65
N HIS A 63 18.43 1.89 8.89
CA HIS A 63 17.50 2.96 8.51
C HIS A 63 16.42 3.10 9.57
N THR A 64 15.94 4.33 9.78
CA THR A 64 14.85 4.63 10.70
C THR A 64 13.56 4.82 9.92
N PHE A 65 12.56 4.00 10.24
CA PHE A 65 11.24 4.02 9.64
C PHE A 65 10.22 4.61 10.62
N TRP A 66 9.19 5.26 10.12
CA TRP A 66 7.98 5.57 10.86
C TRP A 66 7.04 4.37 10.85
N VAL A 67 6.61 3.93 12.03
CA VAL A 67 5.68 2.80 12.23
C VAL A 67 4.69 3.22 13.31
N ASP A 68 3.39 3.25 13.01
CA ASP A 68 2.33 3.68 13.94
C ASP A 68 2.59 5.04 14.65
N GLY A 69 3.29 5.95 13.97
CA GLY A 69 3.65 7.27 14.51
C GLY A 69 4.88 7.29 15.43
N GLU A 70 5.62 6.17 15.52
CA GLU A 70 6.88 6.05 16.25
C GLU A 70 8.05 5.76 15.29
N GLU A 71 9.26 6.19 15.67
CA GLU A 71 10.48 5.89 14.92
C GLU A 71 11.03 4.52 15.33
N VAL A 72 11.25 3.64 14.35
CA VAL A 72 11.78 2.28 14.52
C VAL A 72 13.05 2.14 13.69
N GLU A 73 14.18 1.82 14.34
CA GLU A 73 15.42 1.48 13.63
C GLU A 73 15.36 0.04 13.12
N ALA A 74 15.78 -0.18 11.87
CA ALA A 74 15.86 -1.49 11.25
C ALA A 74 17.17 -1.67 10.50
N THR A 75 17.59 -2.93 10.35
CA THR A 75 18.78 -3.32 9.59
C THR A 75 18.40 -4.08 8.33
N LEU A 76 19.03 -3.75 7.20
CA LEU A 76 18.85 -4.47 5.94
C LEU A 76 19.61 -5.80 5.98
N LEU A 77 18.89 -6.92 6.10
CA LEU A 77 19.53 -8.24 6.28
C LEU A 77 19.54 -9.10 5.02
N ALA A 78 18.63 -8.84 4.06
CA ALA A 78 18.61 -9.44 2.74
C ALA A 78 18.09 -8.44 1.69
N LEU A 79 18.48 -8.61 0.44
CA LEU A 79 17.94 -7.86 -0.69
C LEU A 79 18.07 -8.69 -1.97
N ASN A 80 17.20 -8.43 -2.93
CA ASN A 80 17.20 -9.09 -4.23
C ASN A 80 16.96 -8.02 -5.33
N ASP A 81 16.58 -8.40 -6.56
CA ASP A 81 16.36 -7.41 -7.63
C ASP A 81 15.07 -6.57 -7.47
N TYR A 82 14.14 -6.99 -6.61
CA TYR A 82 12.81 -6.38 -6.45
C TYR A 82 12.57 -5.76 -5.08
N ALA A 83 13.25 -6.22 -4.03
CA ALA A 83 12.94 -5.79 -2.67
C ALA A 83 14.14 -5.75 -1.72
N TYR A 84 14.03 -4.85 -0.74
CA TYR A 84 14.80 -4.80 0.48
C TYR A 84 14.06 -5.51 1.61
N PHE A 85 14.77 -6.32 2.41
CA PHE A 85 14.20 -7.04 3.54
C PHE A 85 14.80 -6.51 4.83
N TRP A 86 14.09 -5.57 5.44
CA TRP A 86 14.46 -4.88 6.66
C TRP A 86 13.95 -5.63 7.88
N VAL A 87 14.75 -5.67 8.94
CA VAL A 87 14.37 -6.27 10.22
C VAL A 87 14.55 -5.23 11.31
N ALA A 88 13.45 -4.85 11.97
CA ALA A 88 13.45 -3.89 13.06
C ALA A 88 14.24 -4.39 14.27
N GLU A 89 14.79 -3.45 15.05
CA GLU A 89 15.44 -3.78 16.32
C GLU A 89 14.48 -4.54 17.24
N GLY A 90 14.97 -5.62 17.87
CA GLY A 90 14.18 -6.46 18.75
C GLY A 90 13.39 -7.59 18.06
N VAL A 91 13.37 -7.64 16.73
CA VAL A 91 12.79 -8.75 15.96
C VAL A 91 13.81 -9.87 15.77
N ASP A 92 13.47 -11.09 16.22
CA ASP A 92 14.30 -12.27 16.02
C ASP A 92 13.93 -12.98 14.71
N VAL A 93 14.75 -12.80 13.69
CA VAL A 93 14.62 -13.48 12.40
C VAL A 93 15.96 -14.14 12.05
N ARG A 94 15.93 -15.45 11.77
CA ARG A 94 17.14 -16.14 11.32
C ARG A 94 17.46 -15.71 9.90
N LYS A 95 18.66 -15.16 9.70
CA LYS A 95 19.14 -14.70 8.38
C LYS A 95 18.98 -15.76 7.26
N ALA A 96 19.16 -17.04 7.58
CA ALA A 96 18.99 -18.12 6.60
C ALA A 96 17.54 -18.23 6.09
N GLU A 97 16.54 -18.04 6.97
CA GLU A 97 15.12 -18.07 6.59
C GLU A 97 14.75 -16.82 5.80
N LEU A 98 15.21 -15.65 6.24
CA LEU A 98 15.00 -14.40 5.50
C LEU A 98 15.61 -14.46 4.09
N THR A 99 16.76 -15.11 3.94
CA THR A 99 17.39 -15.32 2.62
C THR A 99 16.53 -16.24 1.76
N ALA A 100 16.00 -17.33 2.31
CA ALA A 100 15.10 -18.24 1.59
C ALA A 100 13.78 -17.54 1.18
N VAL A 101 13.22 -16.73 2.07
CA VAL A 101 12.06 -15.88 1.77
C VAL A 101 12.37 -14.90 0.64
N ALA A 102 13.51 -14.20 0.70
CA ALA A 102 13.92 -13.26 -0.34
C ALA A 102 14.12 -13.95 -1.71
N GLU A 103 14.64 -15.18 -1.71
CA GLU A 103 14.77 -15.98 -2.93
C GLU A 103 13.40 -16.43 -3.47
N ARG A 104 12.48 -16.91 -2.62
CA ARG A 104 11.12 -17.31 -3.03
C ARG A 104 10.33 -16.10 -3.54
N PHE A 105 10.45 -14.95 -2.88
CA PHE A 105 9.82 -13.71 -3.32
C PHE A 105 10.25 -13.33 -4.74
N GLN A 106 11.56 -13.34 -5.02
CA GLN A 106 12.08 -12.99 -6.35
C GLN A 106 11.70 -14.00 -7.43
N SER A 107 11.76 -15.29 -7.11
CA SER A 107 11.67 -16.36 -8.11
C SER A 107 10.24 -16.83 -8.39
N GLU A 108 9.33 -16.67 -7.42
CA GLU A 108 7.98 -17.23 -7.47
C GLU A 108 6.92 -16.16 -7.21
N LEU A 109 6.94 -15.53 -6.03
CA LEU A 109 5.79 -14.75 -5.55
C LEU A 109 5.62 -13.44 -6.31
N TYR A 110 6.65 -12.60 -6.38
CA TYR A 110 6.56 -11.29 -7.05
C TYR A 110 6.20 -11.44 -8.55
N PRO A 111 6.83 -12.34 -9.33
CA PRO A 111 6.41 -12.59 -10.71
C PRO A 111 4.96 -13.08 -10.83
N ALA A 112 4.49 -13.94 -9.92
CA ALA A 112 3.12 -14.46 -9.96
C ALA A 112 2.07 -13.38 -9.68
N VAL A 113 2.26 -12.56 -8.65
CA VAL A 113 1.34 -11.45 -8.31
C VAL A 113 1.34 -10.42 -9.45
N THR A 114 2.53 -10.02 -9.92
CA THR A 114 2.63 -8.98 -10.96
C THR A 114 2.10 -9.42 -12.33
N ALA A 115 2.12 -10.73 -12.62
CA ALA A 115 1.52 -11.26 -13.84
C ALA A 115 -0.02 -11.12 -13.87
N VAL A 116 -0.67 -11.06 -12.72
CA VAL A 116 -2.13 -10.93 -12.60
C VAL A 116 -2.55 -9.47 -12.44
N PHE A 117 -1.88 -8.74 -11.56
CA PHE A 117 -2.35 -7.42 -11.10
C PHE A 117 -1.58 -6.23 -11.68
N GLY A 118 -0.49 -6.47 -12.43
CA GLY A 118 0.39 -5.41 -12.92
C GLY A 118 1.53 -5.12 -11.95
N ARG A 119 1.95 -3.86 -11.82
CA ARG A 119 3.09 -3.49 -10.97
C ARG A 119 2.75 -2.33 -10.04
N GLU A 120 3.47 -2.28 -8.94
CA GLU A 120 3.58 -1.13 -8.06
C GLU A 120 4.16 0.07 -8.81
N TRP A 121 4.07 1.25 -8.20
CA TRP A 121 4.74 2.43 -8.73
C TRP A 121 6.26 2.21 -8.69
N ASN A 122 6.90 2.07 -9.85
CA ASN A 122 8.32 1.74 -9.97
C ASN A 122 8.98 2.63 -11.04
N PRO A 123 10.01 3.44 -10.71
CA PRO A 123 10.81 3.42 -9.48
C PRO A 123 10.24 4.30 -8.35
N GLY A 124 8.92 4.50 -8.32
CA GLY A 124 8.27 4.98 -7.11
C GLY A 124 8.51 6.42 -6.71
N ILE A 125 8.21 6.69 -5.45
CA ILE A 125 8.36 8.01 -4.82
C ILE A 125 9.82 8.40 -4.60
N ASP A 126 10.72 7.47 -4.29
CA ASP A 126 12.12 7.75 -3.96
C ASP A 126 13.10 7.56 -5.12
N GLY A 127 12.63 6.98 -6.22
CA GLY A 127 13.44 6.69 -7.40
C GLY A 127 14.22 5.37 -7.31
N ASP A 128 13.98 4.53 -6.30
CA ASP A 128 14.54 3.18 -6.21
C ASP A 128 13.57 2.15 -6.84
N PRO A 129 14.04 1.25 -7.72
CA PRO A 129 13.18 0.20 -8.27
C PRO A 129 12.84 -0.92 -7.27
N ARG A 130 13.39 -0.92 -6.05
CA ARG A 130 13.10 -1.90 -5.00
C ARG A 130 12.09 -1.38 -3.99
N LEU A 131 11.05 -2.16 -3.75
CA LEU A 131 10.16 -1.95 -2.61
C LEU A 131 10.83 -2.39 -1.30
N SER A 132 10.36 -1.91 -0.17
CA SER A 132 10.84 -2.28 1.16
C SER A 132 9.84 -3.18 1.89
N ILE A 133 10.31 -4.33 2.37
CA ILE A 133 9.56 -5.24 3.24
C ILE A 133 10.15 -5.12 4.64
N LEU A 134 9.40 -4.50 5.56
CA LEU A 134 9.82 -4.23 6.93
C LEU A 134 9.20 -5.24 7.90
N HIS A 135 10.05 -6.00 8.58
CA HIS A 135 9.65 -6.93 9.63
C HIS A 135 9.69 -6.20 10.98
N ILE A 136 8.53 -6.06 11.62
CA ILE A 136 8.34 -5.35 12.89
C ILE A 136 7.96 -6.33 14.01
N ALA A 137 8.23 -5.96 15.27
CA ALA A 137 8.03 -6.87 16.40
C ALA A 137 6.56 -7.12 16.71
N GLU A 138 5.81 -6.09 17.06
CA GLU A 138 4.37 -6.16 17.31
C GLU A 138 3.80 -4.79 16.94
N SER A 139 2.80 -4.76 16.06
CA SER A 139 2.04 -3.54 15.78
C SER A 139 0.93 -3.37 16.82
N SER A 140 0.37 -2.17 16.91
CA SER A 140 -0.68 -1.85 17.88
C SER A 140 -2.04 -2.52 17.61
N GLY A 141 -2.17 -3.26 16.51
CA GLY A 141 -3.40 -3.91 16.06
C GLY A 141 -3.29 -5.43 15.85
N ASP A 142 -4.41 -6.03 15.45
CA ASP A 142 -4.53 -7.49 15.23
C ASP A 142 -4.11 -7.91 13.80
N GLU A 143 -3.59 -6.98 13.00
CA GLU A 143 -3.17 -7.24 11.62
C GLU A 143 -1.87 -8.05 11.54
N LEU A 144 -1.85 -9.05 10.66
CA LEU A 144 -0.66 -9.87 10.37
C LEU A 144 0.41 -9.11 9.58
N GLY A 145 -0.03 -8.14 8.78
CA GLY A 145 0.77 -7.26 7.96
C GLY A 145 -0.10 -6.13 7.46
N TYR A 146 0.50 -5.13 6.83
CA TYR A 146 -0.24 -4.05 6.21
C TYR A 146 0.56 -3.33 5.12
N PHE A 147 -0.17 -2.70 4.21
CA PHE A 147 0.29 -1.64 3.33
C PHE A 147 -0.38 -0.32 3.75
N THR A 148 0.37 0.78 3.71
CA THR A 148 -0.20 2.13 3.86
C THR A 148 0.17 3.02 2.68
N SER A 149 -0.84 3.65 2.08
CA SER A 149 -0.63 4.61 1.00
C SER A 149 0.08 5.90 1.44
N THR A 150 0.18 6.18 2.75
CA THR A 150 0.85 7.38 3.27
C THR A 150 2.31 7.43 2.85
N ASP A 151 2.98 6.27 2.80
CA ASP A 151 4.39 6.17 2.43
C ASP A 151 4.66 6.49 0.95
N GLN A 152 3.60 6.50 0.13
CA GLN A 152 3.65 6.85 -1.29
C GLN A 152 3.59 8.35 -1.55
N TYR A 153 3.69 9.18 -0.50
CA TYR A 153 3.60 10.64 -0.57
C TYR A 153 4.75 11.33 0.15
N PRO A 154 5.16 12.54 -0.30
CA PRO A 154 6.28 13.24 0.31
C PRO A 154 5.95 13.69 1.74
N ARG A 155 6.97 13.82 2.59
CA ARG A 155 6.87 14.28 4.00
C ARG A 155 6.30 15.68 4.16
N THR A 156 6.29 16.46 3.09
CA THR A 156 5.62 17.76 3.05
C THR A 156 4.09 17.66 3.07
N LEU A 157 3.54 16.48 2.75
CA LEU A 157 2.12 16.15 2.79
C LEU A 157 1.79 15.27 4.01
N PHE A 158 2.58 14.23 4.26
CA PHE A 158 2.43 13.31 5.40
C PHE A 158 3.76 13.23 6.17
N SER A 159 3.87 13.93 7.29
CA SER A 159 5.15 14.11 8.00
C SER A 159 5.84 12.81 8.46
N ASP A 160 5.05 11.76 8.64
CA ASP A 160 5.40 10.41 9.05
C ASP A 160 5.47 9.43 7.87
N SER A 161 5.43 9.90 6.63
CA SER A 161 5.70 9.07 5.45
C SER A 161 7.14 8.56 5.45
N ASN A 162 7.31 7.28 5.14
CA ASN A 162 8.62 6.71 4.85
C ASN A 162 9.15 7.03 3.45
N GLU A 163 8.32 7.64 2.59
CA GLU A 163 8.66 8.01 1.22
C GLU A 163 9.25 6.82 0.43
N GLN A 164 8.65 5.64 0.57
CA GLN A 164 9.06 4.39 -0.08
C GLN A 164 7.83 3.52 -0.38
N GLU A 165 7.90 2.71 -1.43
CA GLU A 165 6.97 1.59 -1.65
C GLU A 165 7.20 0.52 -0.56
N MET A 166 6.32 0.43 0.44
CA MET A 166 6.57 -0.40 1.63
C MET A 166 5.47 -1.41 1.95
N LEU A 167 5.89 -2.59 2.44
CA LEU A 167 5.04 -3.60 3.06
C LEU A 167 5.54 -3.85 4.49
N TYR A 168 4.62 -4.01 5.44
CA TYR A 168 4.92 -4.25 6.84
C TYR A 168 4.50 -5.66 7.25
N MET A 169 5.39 -6.39 7.92
CA MET A 169 5.15 -7.77 8.37
C MET A 169 5.23 -7.83 9.90
N ASN A 170 4.13 -8.20 10.57
CA ASN A 170 4.04 -8.28 12.03
C ASN A 170 4.58 -9.62 12.55
N MET A 171 5.84 -9.64 12.99
CA MET A 171 6.52 -10.84 13.45
C MET A 171 6.08 -11.34 14.84
N GLY A 172 5.21 -10.58 15.53
CA GLY A 172 4.55 -11.01 16.77
C GLY A 172 3.41 -11.99 16.50
N GLN A 173 2.90 -11.99 15.26
CA GLN A 173 1.82 -12.87 14.80
C GLN A 173 2.27 -13.84 13.69
N LEU A 174 3.38 -13.54 13.02
CA LEU A 174 3.90 -14.32 11.91
C LEU A 174 5.19 -15.06 12.27
N GLU A 175 5.35 -16.25 11.69
CA GLU A 175 6.60 -17.00 11.71
C GLU A 175 7.21 -16.97 10.30
N ILE A 176 8.49 -16.60 10.21
CA ILE A 176 9.12 -16.36 8.91
C ILE A 176 9.26 -17.65 8.12
N GLY A 177 8.84 -17.62 6.86
CA GLY A 177 8.92 -18.77 5.95
C GLY A 177 7.79 -19.79 6.09
N GLU A 178 6.81 -19.55 6.96
CA GLU A 178 5.56 -20.33 7.01
C GLU A 178 4.54 -19.81 5.98
N GLU A 179 3.55 -20.63 5.63
CA GLU A 179 2.57 -20.27 4.59
C GLU A 179 1.78 -19.01 4.95
N LEU A 180 1.40 -18.84 6.22
CA LEU A 180 0.70 -17.63 6.68
C LEU A 180 1.53 -16.36 6.41
N TYR A 181 2.86 -16.42 6.59
CA TYR A 181 3.75 -15.30 6.27
C TYR A 181 3.74 -15.00 4.77
N TYR A 182 3.81 -16.03 3.93
CA TYR A 182 3.78 -15.84 2.47
C TYR A 182 2.43 -15.32 1.98
N GLY A 183 1.33 -15.84 2.54
CA GLY A 183 -0.03 -15.37 2.29
C GLY A 183 -0.16 -13.88 2.60
N THR A 184 0.23 -13.47 3.82
CA THR A 184 0.24 -12.04 4.18
C THR A 184 1.14 -11.22 3.27
N LEU A 185 2.34 -11.71 2.91
CA LEU A 185 3.25 -10.95 2.05
C LEU A 185 2.66 -10.68 0.66
N VAL A 186 2.00 -11.67 0.05
CA VAL A 186 1.39 -11.50 -1.28
C VAL A 186 0.08 -10.71 -1.22
N HIS A 187 -0.64 -10.78 -0.10
CA HIS A 187 -1.79 -9.95 0.21
C HIS A 187 -1.41 -8.47 0.22
N GLU A 188 -0.41 -8.09 1.03
CA GLU A 188 0.03 -6.68 1.10
C GLU A 188 0.66 -6.20 -0.21
N LEU A 189 1.39 -7.08 -0.92
CA LEU A 189 1.92 -6.75 -2.25
C LEU A 189 0.78 -6.44 -3.24
N GLN A 190 -0.35 -7.14 -3.16
CA GLN A 190 -1.50 -6.85 -4.00
C GLN A 190 -2.07 -5.46 -3.68
N HIS A 191 -2.21 -5.06 -2.42
CA HIS A 191 -2.65 -3.71 -2.06
C HIS A 191 -1.72 -2.62 -2.62
N LEU A 192 -0.40 -2.80 -2.49
CA LEU A 192 0.58 -1.85 -3.04
C LEU A 192 0.45 -1.70 -4.57
N ILE A 193 0.30 -2.81 -5.28
CA ILE A 193 0.09 -2.81 -6.74
C ILE A 193 -1.26 -2.15 -7.09
N HIS A 194 -2.30 -2.49 -6.35
CA HIS A 194 -3.66 -2.00 -6.57
C HIS A 194 -3.75 -0.49 -6.37
N TRP A 195 -3.13 0.04 -5.31
CA TRP A 195 -3.08 1.47 -5.06
C TRP A 195 -2.56 2.27 -6.27
N ASN A 196 -1.53 1.75 -6.95
CA ASN A 196 -0.98 2.38 -8.14
C ASN A 196 -1.88 2.24 -9.38
N ASN A 197 -2.53 1.08 -9.55
CA ASN A 197 -3.28 0.77 -10.77
C ASN A 197 -4.75 1.21 -10.72
N ASP A 198 -5.37 1.21 -9.54
CA ASP A 198 -6.76 1.58 -9.28
C ASP A 198 -6.97 2.12 -7.85
N GLY A 199 -6.35 3.26 -7.53
CA GLY A 199 -6.48 3.89 -6.21
C GLY A 199 -7.89 4.42 -5.85
N ASN A 200 -8.91 4.14 -6.66
CA ASN A 200 -10.31 4.56 -6.45
C ASN A 200 -11.26 3.38 -6.17
N GLU A 201 -10.75 2.15 -6.04
CA GLU A 201 -11.57 0.97 -5.80
C GLU A 201 -12.18 0.97 -4.39
N THR A 202 -13.33 0.32 -4.29
CA THR A 202 -14.03 0.05 -3.03
C THR A 202 -13.28 -0.99 -2.20
N SER A 203 -13.10 -0.72 -0.91
CA SER A 203 -12.26 -1.56 -0.03
C SER A 203 -12.65 -3.04 -0.03
N TRP A 204 -13.94 -3.39 -0.09
CA TRP A 204 -14.33 -4.81 -0.10
C TRP A 204 -13.83 -5.57 -1.33
N LEU A 205 -13.69 -4.91 -2.47
CA LEU A 205 -13.19 -5.53 -3.70
C LEU A 205 -11.67 -5.62 -3.64
N ASP A 206 -10.98 -4.58 -3.16
CA ASP A 206 -9.53 -4.62 -2.98
C ASP A 206 -9.11 -5.75 -2.02
N GLU A 207 -9.70 -5.82 -0.82
CA GLU A 207 -9.51 -6.93 0.13
C GLU A 207 -9.85 -8.30 -0.48
N GLY A 208 -10.91 -8.37 -1.28
CA GLY A 208 -11.29 -9.59 -1.98
C GLY A 208 -10.26 -10.03 -3.02
N LEU A 209 -9.58 -9.09 -3.68
CA LEU A 209 -8.48 -9.36 -4.61
C LEU A 209 -7.19 -9.75 -3.87
N ALA A 210 -6.96 -9.17 -2.69
CA ALA A 210 -5.87 -9.57 -1.81
C ALA A 210 -6.02 -11.04 -1.38
N GLN A 211 -7.20 -11.42 -0.90
CA GLN A 211 -7.54 -12.82 -0.55
C GLN A 211 -7.51 -13.75 -1.78
N LEU A 212 -7.93 -13.27 -2.95
CA LEU A 212 -7.81 -14.04 -4.19
C LEU A 212 -6.34 -14.32 -4.52
N THR A 213 -5.43 -13.40 -4.22
CA THR A 213 -4.00 -13.56 -4.46
C THR A 213 -3.43 -14.72 -3.66
N GLU A 214 -3.73 -14.79 -2.36
CA GLU A 214 -3.38 -15.93 -1.51
C GLU A 214 -3.86 -17.25 -2.13
N HIS A 215 -5.15 -17.30 -2.49
CA HIS A 215 -5.76 -18.50 -3.07
C HIS A 215 -5.12 -18.94 -4.40
N LEU A 216 -4.80 -17.99 -5.28
CA LEU A 216 -4.18 -18.27 -6.59
C LEU A 216 -2.77 -18.83 -6.45
N LEU A 217 -2.01 -18.37 -5.45
CA LEU A 217 -0.64 -18.80 -5.20
C LEU A 217 -0.57 -20.04 -4.30
N GLY A 218 -1.68 -20.40 -3.64
CA GLY A 218 -1.76 -21.58 -2.78
C GLY A 218 -0.97 -21.44 -1.48
N VAL A 219 -0.85 -20.21 -1.00
CA VAL A 219 -0.23 -19.81 0.27
C VAL A 219 -1.29 -19.37 1.27
#